data_AF-X1PNS0-F1
#
_entry.id   AF-X1PNS0-F1
#
_cell.length_a   1.000
_cell.length_b   1.000
_cell.length_c   1.000
_cell.angle_alpha   90.00
_cell.angle_beta   90.00
_cell.angle_gamma   90.00
#
_symmetry.space_group_name_H-M   'P 1'
#
loop_
_entity.id
_entity.type
_entity.pdbx_description
1 polymer ?
#
loop_
_entity_poly.entity_id
_entity_poly.type
_entity_poly.pdbx_seq_one_letter_code
_entity_poly.pdbx_strand_id
1 'polypeptide(L)' 'MEELPHCKLTSSVILVREEAKGLAKSIGLPLIIRPSYTLGGTGGGIAHTMEELESVVANGLDNSMSHEVLVEQCVL' A
#
# COMPACT_ATOMS: atom_id res chain seq x y z
N MET A 1 -13.71 -21.34 21.16
CA MET A 1 -12.96 -20.10 21.42
C MET A 1 -13.13 -19.28 20.16
N GLU A 2 -14.14 -18.43 20.17
CA GLU A 2 -14.57 -17.64 19.01
C GLU A 2 -13.58 -16.50 18.84
N GLU A 3 -12.76 -16.56 17.79
CA GLU A 3 -11.79 -15.52 17.50
C GLU A 3 -12.56 -14.23 17.17
N LEU A 4 -12.26 -13.15 17.91
CA LEU A 4 -12.76 -11.81 17.60
C LEU A 4 -12.52 -11.51 16.11
N PRO A 5 -13.43 -10.80 15.41
CA PRO A 5 -13.21 -10.39 14.02
C PRO A 5 -12.09 -9.35 13.97
N HIS A 6 -10.85 -9.81 14.06
CA HIS A 6 -9.68 -8.98 13.89
C HIS A 6 -9.51 -8.78 12.39
N CYS A 7 -9.56 -7.52 11.96
CA CYS A 7 -9.28 -7.13 10.58
C CYS A 7 -7.94 -7.76 10.16
N LYS A 8 -7.97 -8.77 9.28
CA LYS A 8 -6.75 -9.35 8.72
C LYS A 8 -6.19 -8.37 7.70
N LEU A 9 -5.45 -7.36 8.15
CA LEU A 9 -4.60 -6.61 7.22
C LEU A 9 -3.46 -7.53 6.78
N THR A 10 -3.56 -8.04 5.56
CA THR A 10 -2.37 -8.55 4.86
C THR A 10 -1.53 -7.33 4.47
N SER A 11 -0.70 -6.86 5.40
CA SER A 11 0.24 -5.76 5.17
C SER A 11 1.52 -6.32 4.59
N SER A 12 1.84 -5.97 3.34
CA SER A 12 3.10 -6.34 2.70
C SER A 12 3.95 -5.09 2.52
N VAL A 13 5.18 -5.13 3.03
CA VAL A 13 6.17 -4.07 2.77
C VAL A 13 6.68 -4.28 1.35
N ILE A 14 6.52 -3.28 0.49
CA ILE A 14 6.93 -3.37 -0.91
C ILE A 14 8.01 -2.35 -1.18
N LEU A 15 9.07 -2.79 -1.83
CA LEU A 15 10.17 -1.96 -2.27
C LEU A 15 10.23 -2.11 -3.79
N VAL A 16 10.15 -1.00 -4.54
CA VAL A 16 10.12 -0.92 -6.04
C VAL A 16 8.72 -1.02 -6.71
N ARG A 17 8.48 -0.10 -7.67
CA ARG A 17 7.25 0.02 -8.49
C ARG A 17 6.77 -1.30 -9.11
N GLU A 18 7.69 -2.15 -9.54
CA GLU A 18 7.36 -3.43 -10.19
C GLU A 18 6.85 -4.48 -9.20
N GLU A 19 7.36 -4.50 -7.97
CA GLU A 19 6.84 -5.40 -6.93
C GLU A 19 5.41 -5.02 -6.53
N ALA A 20 5.09 -3.72 -6.51
CA ALA A 20 3.74 -3.23 -6.20
C ALA A 20 2.70 -3.74 -7.21
N LYS A 21 3.06 -3.75 -8.50
CA LYS A 21 2.17 -4.29 -9.55
C LYS A 21 1.95 -5.79 -9.40
N GLY A 22 2.99 -6.55 -9.07
CA GLY A 22 2.88 -7.99 -8.81
C GLY A 22 1.93 -8.27 -7.65
N LEU A 23 2.06 -7.49 -6.57
CA LEU A 23 1.25 -7.63 -5.38
C LEU A 23 -0.21 -7.26 -5.65
N ALA A 24 -0.47 -6.19 -6.41
CA ALA A 24 -1.83 -5.82 -6.81
C ALA A 24 -2.51 -6.84 -7.72
N LYS A 25 -1.76 -7.53 -8.59
CA LYS A 25 -2.28 -8.66 -9.36
C LYS A 25 -2.58 -9.88 -8.49
N SER A 26 -1.81 -10.09 -7.42
CA SER A 26 -2.00 -11.24 -6.51
C SER A 26 -3.11 -11.03 -5.48
N ILE A 27 -3.23 -9.83 -4.94
CA ILE A 27 -4.15 -9.49 -3.83
C ILE A 27 -5.46 -8.88 -4.35
N GLY A 28 -5.41 -8.14 -5.46
CA GLY A 28 -6.53 -7.38 -5.98
C GLY A 28 -6.62 -5.96 -5.42
N LEU A 29 -7.48 -5.15 -6.05
CA LEU A 29 -7.77 -3.75 -5.69
C LEU A 29 -9.13 -3.68 -4.97
N PRO A 30 -9.37 -2.68 -4.10
CA PRO A 30 -8.52 -1.53 -3.82
C PRO A 30 -7.39 -1.81 -2.81
N LEU A 31 -6.27 -1.10 -3.00
CA LEU A 31 -5.10 -1.15 -2.14
C LEU A 31 -4.86 0.19 -1.46
N ILE A 32 -4.35 0.16 -0.23
CA ILE A 32 -3.96 1.33 0.56
C ILE A 32 -2.45 1.44 0.51
N ILE A 33 -1.93 2.62 0.19
CA ILE A 33 -0.51 2.91 0.06
C ILE A 33 -0.14 3.93 1.12
N ARG A 34 0.83 3.58 1.96
CA ARG A 34 1.32 4.42 3.06
C ARG A 34 2.84 4.55 2.97
N PRO A 35 3.39 5.71 2.58
CA PRO A 35 4.83 5.92 2.61
C PRO A 35 5.40 5.84 4.02
N SER A 36 6.51 5.13 4.16
CA SER A 36 7.22 4.98 5.43
C SER A 36 7.74 6.33 5.94
N TYR A 37 7.75 6.49 7.27
CA TYR A 37 8.28 7.69 7.95
C TYR A 37 7.60 9.02 7.58
N THR A 38 6.34 8.99 7.17
CA THR A 38 5.55 10.21 6.95
C THR A 38 4.71 10.55 8.17
N LEU A 39 4.86 11.77 8.71
CA LEU A 39 3.98 12.30 9.75
C LEU A 39 2.74 12.90 9.07
N GLY A 40 1.59 12.22 9.21
CA GLY A 40 0.29 12.74 8.73
C GLY A 40 -0.22 12.17 7.40
N GLY A 41 0.38 11.10 6.86
CA GLY A 41 -0.12 10.44 5.64
C GLY A 41 0.17 11.18 4.34
N THR A 42 1.05 12.18 4.36
CA THR A 42 1.49 12.91 3.17
C THR A 42 2.17 11.96 2.18
N GLY A 43 1.70 11.95 0.93
CA GLY A 43 2.21 11.07 -0.11
C GLY A 43 1.59 9.66 -0.14
N GLY A 44 0.65 9.36 0.78
CA GLY A 44 -0.16 8.14 0.75
C GLY A 44 -1.48 8.31 0.01
N GLY A 45 -2.20 7.20 -0.21
CA GLY A 45 -3.48 7.20 -0.90
C GLY A 45 -4.11 5.82 -1.01
N ILE A 46 -5.29 5.75 -1.63
CA ILE A 46 -5.96 4.50 -1.98
C ILE A 46 -5.92 4.38 -3.51
N ALA A 47 -5.50 3.22 -4.00
CA ALA A 47 -5.52 2.90 -5.41
C ALA A 47 -6.67 1.94 -5.72
N HIS A 48 -7.55 2.37 -6.63
CA HIS A 48 -8.63 1.55 -7.18
C HIS A 48 -8.26 0.96 -8.53
N THR A 49 -7.23 1.51 -9.19
CA THR A 49 -6.69 1.03 -10.46
C THR A 49 -5.17 0.81 -10.40
N MET A 50 -4.64 0.06 -11.37
CA MET A 50 -3.19 -0.17 -11.47
C MET A 50 -2.41 1.11 -11.80
N GLU A 51 -3.00 2.03 -12.56
CA GLU A 51 -2.38 3.32 -12.90
C GLU A 51 -2.31 4.26 -11.69
N GLU A 52 -3.38 4.29 -10.88
CA GLU A 52 -3.38 5.00 -9.61
C GLU A 52 -2.36 4.41 -8.64
N LEU A 53 -2.29 3.08 -8.54
CA LEU A 53 -1.30 2.41 -7.70
C LEU A 53 0.12 2.86 -8.07
N GLU A 54 0.45 2.83 -9.35
CA GLU A 54 1.77 3.23 -9.84
C GLU A 54 2.08 4.70 -9.56
N SER A 55 1.09 5.58 -9.72
CA SER A 55 1.24 7.01 -9.45
C SER A 55 1.41 7.31 -7.96
N VAL A 56 0.59 6.68 -7.11
CA VAL A 56 0.65 6.87 -5.65
C VAL A 56 1.90 6.25 -5.07
N VAL A 57 2.32 5.07 -5.54
CA VAL A 57 3.58 4.44 -5.13
C VAL A 57 4.78 5.29 -5.54
N ALA A 58 4.81 5.81 -6.77
CA ALA A 58 5.90 6.71 -7.20
C ALA A 58 5.98 7.95 -6.31
N ASN A 59 4.85 8.62 -6.08
CA ASN A 59 4.80 9.79 -5.21
C ASN A 59 5.17 9.43 -3.75
N GLY A 60 4.74 8.27 -3.25
CA GLY A 60 5.07 7.80 -1.91
C GLY A 60 6.55 7.51 -1.74
N LEU A 61 7.21 6.93 -2.76
CA LEU A 61 8.66 6.69 -2.76
C LEU A 61 9.44 8.01 -2.75
N ASP A 62 9.01 9.00 -3.53
CA ASP A 62 9.65 10.33 -3.57
C ASP A 62 9.51 11.11 -2.25
N ASN A 63 8.41 10.90 -1.53
CA ASN A 63 8.16 11.55 -0.23
C ASN A 63 8.71 10.74 0.96
N SER A 64 9.12 9.49 0.75
CA SER A 64 9.63 8.62 1.81
C SER A 64 11.12 8.86 2.03
N MET A 65 11.52 9.19 3.27
CA MET A 65 12.94 9.35 3.61
C MET A 65 13.74 8.06 3.41
N SER A 66 13.09 6.89 3.52
CA SER A 66 13.71 5.59 3.32
C SER A 66 13.51 5.01 1.92
N HIS A 67 12.78 5.71 1.03
CA HIS A 67 12.34 5.17 -0.28
C HIS A 67 11.54 3.86 -0.13
N GLU A 68 10.70 3.79 0.91
CA GLU A 68 9.86 2.64 1.19
C GLU A 68 8.40 3.05 1.28
N VAL A 69 7.50 2.20 0.77
CA VAL A 69 6.06 2.35 0.88
C VAL A 69 5.43 1.05 1.35
N LEU A 70 4.49 1.15 2.28
CA LEU A 70 3.68 0.03 2.72
C LEU A 70 2.44 -0.06 1.83
N VAL A 71 2.15 -1.25 1.32
CA VAL A 71 0.95 -1.51 0.52
C VAL A 71 0.10 -2.55 1.24
N GLU A 72 -1.14 -2.19 1.52
CA GLU A 72 -2.06 -2.97 2.34
C GLU A 72 -3.36 -3.24 1.57
N GLN A 73 -3.91 -4.43 1.77
CA GLN A 73 -5.23 -4.74 1.25
C GLN A 73 -6.31 -4.01 2.05
N CYS A 74 -7.22 -3.30 1.37
CA CYS A 74 -8.41 -2.77 2.00
C CYS A 74 -9.43 -3.92 2.16
N VAL A 75 -9.61 -4.41 3.39
CA VAL A 75 -10.66 -5.39 3.72
C VAL A 75 -11.79 -4.61 4.40
N LEU A 76 -12.97 -4.57 3.77
CA LEU A 76 -14.21 -4.05 4.38
C LEU A 76 -14.76 -5.03 5.41
#